data_AF-A0A1W1CYL0-F1
#
_entry.id   AF-A0A1W1CYL0-F1
#
_cell.length_a   1.000
_cell.length_b   1.000
_cell.length_c   1.000
_cell.angle_alpha   90.00
_cell.angle_beta   90.00
_cell.angle_gamma   90.00
#
_symmetry.space_group_name_H-M   'P 1'
#
loop_
_entity.id
_entity.type
_entity.pdbx_description
1 polymer ?
#
loop_
_entity_poly.entity_id
_entity_poly.type
_entity_poly.pdbx_seq_one_letter_code
_entity_poly.pdbx_strand_id
1 'polypeptide(L)'
;MELKDVILSTLAEMEEEKLPINFEEEKKTISENIVSETITKVEENTSKNPKSKTIREGELIYLNSIRERLLVLFEGFQAPNNTNIEAKIDMTLNFLEYTLATIDERIENLERGNS
;
A
#
# COMPACT_ATOMS: atom_id res chain seq x y z
N MET A 1 39.98 3.71 1.53
CA MET A 1 39.09 3.22 0.46
C MET A 1 38.39 4.41 -0.13
N GLU A 2 38.40 4.54 -1.45
CA GLU A 2 37.58 5.55 -2.12
C GLU A 2 36.12 5.08 -2.12
N LEU A 3 35.17 6.02 -2.12
CA LEU A 3 33.73 5.71 -2.05
C LEU A 3 33.26 4.76 -3.17
N LYS A 4 33.94 4.82 -4.31
CA LYS A 4 33.69 3.96 -5.48
C LYS A 4 33.98 2.50 -5.18
N ASP A 5 35.04 2.21 -4.42
CA ASP A 5 35.43 0.83 -4.09
C ASP A 5 34.45 0.19 -3.11
N VAL A 6 33.89 0.99 -2.20
CA VAL A 6 32.87 0.54 -1.24
C VAL A 6 31.55 0.22 -1.95
N ILE A 7 31.13 1.08 -2.89
CA ILE A 7 29.90 0.84 -3.67
C ILE A 7 30.06 -0.41 -4.54
N LEU A 8 31.21 -0.59 -5.19
CA LEU A 8 31.50 -1.78 -5.99
C LEU A 8 31.53 -3.06 -5.15
N SER A 9 32.06 -3.02 -3.92
CA SER A 9 32.06 -4.21 -3.05
C SER A 9 30.65 -4.57 -2.58
N THR A 10 29.81 -3.58 -2.24
CA THR A 10 28.42 -3.81 -1.85
C THR A 10 27.58 -4.34 -3.01
N LEU A 11 27.78 -3.80 -4.22
CA LEU A 11 27.08 -4.31 -5.41
C LEU A 11 27.49 -5.76 -5.74
N ALA A 12 28.76 -6.11 -5.55
CA ALA A 12 29.24 -7.47 -5.75
C ALA A 12 28.67 -8.45 -4.70
N GLU A 13 28.61 -8.06 -3.41
CA GLU A 13 27.97 -8.87 -2.36
C GLU A 13 26.48 -9.14 -2.66
N MET A 14 25.75 -8.15 -3.20
CA MET A 14 24.34 -8.30 -3.56
C MET A 14 24.10 -9.19 -4.80
N GLU A 15 25.08 -9.30 -5.70
CA GLU A 15 24.98 -10.21 -6.86
C GLU A 15 25.27 -11.67 -6.49
N GLU A 16 26.12 -11.90 -5.48
CA GLU A 16 26.47 -13.24 -5.01
C GLU A 16 25.36 -13.87 -4.14
N GLU A 17 24.53 -13.08 -3.46
CA GLU A 17 23.33 -13.56 -2.72
C GLU A 17 22.12 -13.89 -3.63
N LYS A 18 22.33 -14.38 -4.84
CA LYS A 18 21.26 -15.00 -5.63
C LYS A 18 20.98 -16.41 -5.12
N LEU A 19 20.27 -16.49 -4.00
CA LEU A 19 19.41 -17.64 -3.74
C LEU A 19 18.41 -17.77 -4.90
N PRO A 20 18.06 -18.99 -5.35
CA PRO A 20 17.06 -19.19 -6.38
C PRO A 20 15.67 -18.90 -5.79
N ILE A 21 15.35 -17.62 -5.64
CA ILE A 21 14.00 -17.18 -5.34
C ILE A 21 13.29 -17.17 -6.70
N ASN A 22 12.42 -18.16 -6.88
CA ASN A 22 11.55 -18.27 -8.04
C ASN A 22 10.52 -17.13 -8.00
N PHE A 23 10.92 -15.93 -8.43
CA PHE A 23 10.09 -14.71 -8.42
C PHE A 23 8.84 -14.78 -9.31
N GLU A 24 8.68 -15.84 -10.12
CA GLU A 24 7.57 -15.97 -11.06
C GLU A 24 6.33 -16.66 -10.47
N GLU A 25 6.45 -17.43 -9.38
CA GLU A 25 5.32 -18.21 -8.84
C GLU A 25 4.57 -17.55 -7.67
N GLU A 26 5.15 -16.56 -6.98
CA GLU A 26 4.51 -15.93 -5.81
C GLU A 26 3.67 -14.68 -6.12
N LYS A 27 3.73 -14.13 -7.33
CA LYS A 27 3.01 -12.88 -7.66
C LYS A 27 1.49 -13.03 -7.78
N LYS A 28 0.98 -14.23 -8.04
CA LYS A 28 -0.45 -14.47 -8.25
C LYS A 28 -1.22 -14.68 -6.94
N THR A 29 -0.54 -15.10 -5.88
CA THR A 29 -1.17 -15.52 -4.61
C THR A 29 -1.52 -14.35 -3.69
N ILE A 30 -0.81 -13.21 -3.79
CA ILE A 30 -1.01 -12.07 -2.88
C ILE A 30 -2.32 -11.32 -3.19
N SER A 31 -2.76 -11.30 -4.45
CA SER A 31 -3.96 -10.55 -4.87
C SER A 31 -5.27 -11.24 -4.48
N GLU A 32 -5.33 -12.57 -4.47
CA GLU A 32 -6.58 -13.32 -4.21
C GLU A 32 -6.80 -13.61 -2.71
N ASN A 33 -5.73 -13.82 -1.93
CA ASN A 33 -5.85 -14.17 -0.51
C ASN A 33 -6.21 -12.98 0.40
N ILE A 34 -5.76 -11.76 0.09
CA ILE A 34 -6.04 -10.58 0.93
C ILE A 34 -7.51 -10.14 0.82
N VAL A 35 -8.15 -10.35 -0.35
CA VAL A 35 -9.55 -9.96 -0.60
C VAL A 35 -10.53 -10.88 0.13
N SER A 36 -10.21 -12.17 0.26
CA SER A 36 -11.15 -13.18 0.75
C SER A 36 -11.24 -13.26 2.28
N GLU A 37 -10.17 -12.97 3.03
CA GLU A 37 -10.18 -13.09 4.50
C GLU A 37 -10.73 -11.85 5.23
N THR A 38 -10.73 -10.68 4.60
CA THR A 38 -11.02 -9.42 5.30
C THR A 38 -12.52 -9.10 5.40
N ILE A 39 -13.36 -9.71 4.56
CA ILE A 39 -14.79 -9.37 4.47
C ILE A 39 -15.64 -10.08 5.54
N THR A 40 -15.18 -11.20 6.11
CA THR A 40 -16.03 -12.11 6.90
C THR A 40 -15.99 -11.93 8.43
N LYS A 41 -15.21 -10.99 8.98
CA LYS A 41 -14.95 -10.93 10.43
C LYS A 41 -15.43 -9.68 11.18
N VAL A 42 -16.24 -8.82 10.56
CA VAL A 42 -16.73 -7.57 11.18
C VAL A 42 -18.23 -7.64 11.50
N GLU A 43 -18.72 -8.78 11.97
CA GLU A 43 -20.03 -8.89 12.60
C GLU A 43 -19.87 -9.54 13.97
N GLU A 44 -19.55 -8.73 14.99
CA GLU A 44 -20.05 -8.90 16.36
C GLU A 44 -19.41 -7.85 17.29
N ASN A 45 -20.23 -7.30 18.19
CA ASN A 45 -19.94 -6.22 19.15
C ASN A 45 -20.27 -4.81 18.67
N THR A 46 -21.57 -4.56 18.45
CA THR A 46 -22.12 -3.19 18.40
C THR A 46 -22.38 -2.67 19.81
N SER A 47 -21.48 -1.80 20.25
CA SER A 47 -21.72 -0.81 21.30
C SER A 47 -22.87 0.12 20.87
N LYS A 48 -23.87 0.32 21.74
CA LYS A 48 -25.18 0.95 21.45
C LYS A 48 -25.14 2.48 21.33
N ASN A 49 -24.13 3.07 20.66
CA ASN A 49 -24.05 4.52 20.46
C ASN A 49 -24.10 4.90 18.96
N PRO A 50 -25.15 5.60 18.47
CA PRO A 50 -25.32 5.91 17.06
C PRO A 50 -24.17 6.75 16.46
N LYS A 51 -23.51 7.61 17.25
CA LYS A 51 -22.34 8.40 16.80
C LYS A 51 -21.11 7.54 16.51
N SER A 52 -20.90 6.48 17.29
CA SER A 52 -19.78 5.55 17.10
C SER A 52 -19.98 4.70 15.84
N LYS A 53 -21.23 4.39 15.48
CA LYS A 53 -21.56 3.63 14.28
C LYS A 53 -21.27 4.42 13.00
N THR A 54 -21.65 5.69 12.94
CA THR A 54 -21.41 6.56 11.77
C THR A 54 -19.92 6.85 11.56
N ILE A 55 -19.13 7.01 12.63
CA ILE A 55 -17.68 7.15 12.52
C ILE A 55 -17.06 5.87 11.94
N ARG A 56 -17.44 4.70 12.45
CA ARG A 56 -16.92 3.40 11.95
C ARG A 56 -17.27 3.14 10.48
N GLU A 57 -18.48 3.52 10.05
CA GLU A 57 -18.91 3.39 8.66
C GLU A 57 -18.11 4.33 7.74
N GLY A 58 -17.87 5.58 8.17
CA GLY A 58 -17.02 6.51 7.43
C GLY A 58 -15.57 6.01 7.29
N GLU A 59 -14.99 5.43 8.35
CA GLU A 59 -13.64 4.83 8.28
C GLU A 59 -13.59 3.65 7.32
N LEU A 60 -14.60 2.78 7.35
CA LEU A 60 -14.65 1.64 6.46
C LEU A 60 -14.68 2.08 4.98
N ILE A 61 -15.47 3.12 4.67
CA ILE A 61 -15.53 3.69 3.31
C ILE A 61 -14.17 4.29 2.92
N TYR A 62 -13.56 5.08 3.81
CA TYR A 62 -12.26 5.69 3.56
C TYR A 62 -11.17 4.65 3.29
N LEU A 63 -11.05 3.64 4.15
CA LEU A 63 -10.07 2.56 4.01
C LEU A 63 -10.28 1.74 2.75
N ASN A 64 -11.55 1.40 2.41
CA ASN A 64 -11.87 0.75 1.15
C ASN A 64 -11.42 1.61 -0.05
N SER A 65 -11.63 2.93 -0.01
CA SER A 65 -11.20 3.82 -1.10
C SER A 65 -9.69 3.85 -1.31
N ILE A 66 -8.89 3.75 -0.24
CA ILE A 66 -7.42 3.66 -0.35
C ILE A 66 -7.03 2.31 -0.92
N ARG A 67 -7.66 1.23 -0.45
CA ARG A 67 -7.42 -0.13 -0.94
C ARG A 67 -7.64 -0.21 -2.45
N GLU A 68 -8.78 0.22 -2.96
CA GLU A 68 -9.08 0.18 -4.40
C GLU A 68 -8.06 1.01 -5.21
N ARG A 69 -7.68 2.19 -4.72
CA ARG A 69 -6.66 3.03 -5.36
C ARG A 69 -5.29 2.34 -5.42
N LEU A 70 -4.89 1.64 -4.36
CA LEU A 70 -3.64 0.88 -4.32
C LEU A 70 -3.67 -0.31 -5.29
N LEU A 71 -4.80 -1.01 -5.38
CA LEU A 71 -4.96 -2.12 -6.33
C LEU A 71 -4.80 -1.63 -7.77
N VAL A 72 -5.48 -0.54 -8.15
CA VAL A 72 -5.36 0.08 -9.48
C VAL A 72 -3.92 0.54 -9.75
N LEU A 73 -3.24 1.11 -8.75
CA LEU A 73 -1.84 1.49 -8.88
C LEU A 73 -0.98 0.25 -9.20
N PHE A 74 -1.14 -0.84 -8.46
CA PHE A 74 -0.39 -2.07 -8.69
C PHE A 74 -0.65 -2.70 -10.06
N GLU A 75 -1.90 -2.71 -10.52
CA GLU A 75 -2.25 -3.14 -11.88
C GLU A 75 -1.55 -2.27 -12.94
N GLY A 76 -1.61 -0.94 -12.78
CA GLY A 76 -0.96 0.01 -13.69
C GLY A 76 0.57 -0.12 -13.71
N PHE A 77 1.17 -0.56 -12.60
CA PHE A 77 2.59 -0.84 -12.47
C PHE A 77 3.03 -2.10 -13.21
N GLN A 78 2.17 -3.11 -13.21
CA GLN A 78 2.42 -4.40 -13.86
C GLN A 78 2.05 -4.38 -15.34
N ALA A 79 1.40 -3.30 -15.82
CA ALA A 79 1.00 -3.16 -17.20
C ALA A 79 2.22 -3.22 -18.16
N PRO A 80 2.18 -4.07 -19.20
CA PRO A 80 3.33 -4.35 -20.07
C PRO A 80 3.76 -3.15 -20.93
N ASN A 81 2.87 -2.19 -21.14
CA ASN A 81 3.13 -0.93 -21.84
C ASN A 81 3.74 0.15 -20.94
N ASN A 82 3.79 -0.06 -19.63
CA ASN A 82 4.41 0.84 -18.68
C ASN A 82 5.85 0.36 -18.43
N THR A 83 6.80 0.72 -19.28
CA THR A 83 8.20 0.24 -19.18
C THR A 83 9.16 1.27 -18.60
N ASN A 84 8.78 2.54 -18.56
CA ASN A 84 9.61 3.61 -18.03
C ASN A 84 9.59 3.59 -16.49
N ILE A 85 10.70 3.14 -15.89
CA ILE A 85 10.85 3.02 -14.43
C ILE A 85 10.85 4.37 -13.72
N GLU A 86 11.45 5.41 -14.30
CA GLU A 86 11.49 6.75 -13.70
C GLU A 86 10.07 7.32 -13.60
N ALA A 87 9.30 7.22 -14.69
CA ALA A 87 7.91 7.66 -14.70
C ALA A 87 7.03 6.88 -13.69
N LYS A 88 7.31 5.59 -13.47
CA LYS A 88 6.63 4.79 -12.43
C LYS A 88 6.95 5.30 -11.03
N ILE A 89 8.23 5.54 -10.76
CA ILE A 89 8.68 6.03 -9.46
C ILE A 89 8.06 7.40 -9.18
N ASP A 90 8.10 8.32 -10.14
CA ASP A 90 7.51 9.66 -10.01
C ASP A 90 6.00 9.58 -9.78
N MET A 91 5.27 8.80 -10.58
CA MET A 91 3.82 8.62 -10.40
C MET A 91 3.49 8.09 -9.00
N THR A 92 4.33 7.21 -8.48
CA THR A 92 4.11 6.54 -7.19
C THR A 92 4.42 7.44 -6.04
N LEU A 93 5.51 8.19 -6.13
CA LEU A 93 5.86 9.19 -5.14
C LEU A 93 4.73 10.21 -5.03
N ASN A 94 4.24 10.73 -6.15
CA ASN A 94 3.10 11.65 -6.18
C ASN A 94 1.84 11.03 -5.58
N PHE A 95 1.55 9.76 -5.89
CA PHE A 95 0.41 9.05 -5.32
C PHE A 95 0.53 8.88 -3.80
N LEU A 96 1.71 8.52 -3.30
CA LEU A 96 1.96 8.32 -1.88
C LEU A 96 1.91 9.63 -1.12
N GLU A 97 2.47 10.72 -1.67
CA GLU A 97 2.36 12.06 -1.11
C GLU A 97 0.91 12.52 -1.00
N TYR A 98 0.12 12.35 -2.06
CA TYR A 98 -1.30 12.63 -2.03
C TYR A 98 -2.03 11.76 -1.00
N THR A 99 -1.74 10.47 -0.97
CA THR A 99 -2.39 9.54 -0.02
C THR A 99 -2.08 9.95 1.41
N LEU A 100 -0.83 10.30 1.72
CA LEU A 100 -0.42 10.80 3.02
C LEU A 100 -1.19 12.08 3.40
N ALA A 101 -1.27 13.06 2.51
CA ALA A 101 -2.05 14.28 2.74
C ALA A 101 -3.54 13.97 3.03
N THR A 102 -4.14 13.00 2.33
CA THR A 102 -5.53 12.59 2.62
C THR A 102 -5.67 11.86 3.96
N ILE A 103 -4.61 11.21 4.46
CA ILE A 103 -4.60 10.58 5.79
C ILE A 103 -4.54 11.68 6.85
N ASP A 104 -3.67 12.67 6.68
CA ASP A 104 -3.56 13.80 7.62
C ASP A 104 -4.89 14.56 7.72
N GLU A 105 -5.54 14.85 6.59
CA GLU A 105 -6.88 15.47 6.57
C GLU A 105 -7.92 14.60 7.29
N ARG A 106 -7.86 13.27 7.11
CA ARG A 106 -8.78 12.35 7.79
C ARG A 106 -8.56 12.35 9.31
N ILE A 107 -7.31 12.35 9.76
CA ILE A 107 -6.94 12.40 11.18
C ILE A 107 -7.44 13.72 11.79
N GLU A 108 -7.17 14.85 11.14
CA GLU A 108 -7.61 16.16 11.64
C GLU A 108 -9.14 16.24 11.77
N ASN A 109 -9.87 15.69 10.80
CA ASN A 109 -11.33 15.63 10.87
C ASN A 109 -11.84 14.76 12.02
N LEU A 110 -11.14 13.67 12.36
CA LEU A 110 -11.49 12.82 13.50
C LEU A 110 -11.16 13.51 14.83
N GLU A 111 -10.04 14.21 14.94
CA GLU A 111 -9.67 14.97 16.14
C GLU A 111 -10.65 16.12 16.41
N ARG A 112 -11.01 16.88 15.37
CA ARG A 112 -11.99 17.98 15.46
C ARG A 112 -13.40 17.47 15.75
N GLY A 113 -13.78 16.32 15.19
CA GLY A 113 -15.11 15.71 15.40
C GLY A 113 -15.29 14.97 16.74
N ASN A 114 -14.20 14.72 17.46
CA ASN A 114 -14.20 14.07 18.79
C ASN A 114 -14.14 15.08 19.96
N SER A 115 -14.19 16.39 19.71
CA SER A 115 -14.32 17.46 20.72
C SER A 115 -15.77 17.87 20.98
#